data_AF-A0A9D8E1A0-F1
#
_entry.id   AF-A0A9D8E1A0-F1
#
_cell.length_a   1.000
_cell.length_b   1.000
_cell.length_c   1.000
_cell.angle_alpha   90.00
_cell.angle_beta   90.00
_cell.angle_gamma   90.00
#
_symmetry.space_group_name_H-M   'P 1'
#
loop_
_entity.id
_entity.type
_entity.pdbx_description
1 polymer ?
#
loop_
_entity_poly.entity_id
_entity_poly.type
_entity_poly.pdbx_seq_one_letter_code
_entity_poly.pdbx_strand_id
1 'polypeptide(L)'
;MDRGGRARPLELADPGQAGDPRRGRHRDLGQARRGRCRLRRAQGARRGRRRRDGRGARRRRGRVLHPRHEGRRRVQDPGHRHLHAGVHGPDRELTPVTVHDPDPTGAAASPYAGLITFARRPATRDLAEADIAVVGIPFDGGTTHRPGARFGPRAIREQSLFVGQYPWGHWPWCEATDARAAVNLWETTRIVDWGDVPLTVFWPGYPERMVAEVRRTVAEILATDTMVLALGGDHMVSYPLLAATAERHGPLSLVHFDAHCDTWDMGDDLNHGTMFRLAVRDGFVDPSRSIQVGMRTPNPDGLG
;
A
#
# COMPACT_ATOMS: atom_id res chain seq x y z
N MET A 1 3.17 50.08 -42.84
CA MET A 1 2.52 49.06 -43.67
C MET A 1 2.18 47.89 -42.77
N ASP A 2 0.88 47.80 -42.48
CA ASP A 2 0.16 46.81 -41.68
C ASP A 2 0.23 45.41 -42.32
N ARG A 3 0.39 44.35 -41.51
CA ARG A 3 -0.32 43.06 -41.65
C ARG A 3 -0.38 42.34 -40.30
N GLY A 4 -1.45 42.60 -39.56
CA GLY A 4 -1.91 41.77 -38.44
C GLY A 4 -2.38 40.38 -38.89
N GLY A 5 -1.88 39.33 -38.22
CA GLY A 5 -2.39 37.97 -38.35
C GLY A 5 -3.52 37.73 -37.35
N ARG A 6 -4.77 37.74 -37.82
CA ARG A 6 -5.95 37.33 -37.04
C ARG A 6 -6.12 35.80 -37.13
N ALA A 7 -6.23 35.17 -35.96
CA ALA A 7 -6.64 33.78 -35.81
C ALA A 7 -8.05 33.54 -36.37
N ARG A 8 -8.24 32.39 -37.05
CA ARG A 8 -9.56 31.92 -37.49
C ARG A 8 -10.16 30.99 -36.41
N PRO A 9 -11.45 31.09 -36.08
CA PRO A 9 -12.12 30.12 -35.20
C PRO A 9 -12.42 28.82 -35.96
N LEU A 10 -12.26 27.68 -35.28
CA LEU A 10 -12.78 26.39 -35.71
C LEU A 10 -14.25 26.29 -35.27
N GLU A 11 -15.17 26.28 -36.23
CA GLU A 11 -16.60 26.01 -36.01
C GLU A 11 -16.84 24.51 -35.76
N LEU A 12 -17.65 24.24 -34.74
CA LEU A 12 -18.27 22.96 -34.43
C LEU A 12 -19.36 22.65 -35.47
N ALA A 13 -19.38 21.42 -35.99
CA ALA A 13 -20.46 20.90 -36.83
C ALA A 13 -21.09 19.66 -36.18
N ASP A 14 -22.41 19.71 -35.97
CA ASP A 14 -23.38 18.60 -35.85
C ASP A 14 -24.76 19.22 -36.17
N PRO A 15 -25.83 18.53 -36.64
CA PRO A 15 -26.00 17.08 -36.77
C PRO A 15 -26.72 16.57 -38.05
N GLY A 16 -26.67 15.23 -38.25
CA GLY A 16 -27.83 14.50 -38.75
C GLY A 16 -27.66 13.57 -39.96
N GLN A 17 -28.12 12.33 -39.76
CA GLN A 17 -28.60 11.32 -40.73
C GLN A 17 -27.62 10.28 -41.29
N ALA A 18 -27.57 9.12 -40.62
CA ALA A 18 -27.56 7.76 -41.19
C ALA A 18 -27.68 6.79 -39.98
N GLY A 19 -28.71 5.98 -39.76
CA GLY A 19 -29.28 4.93 -40.62
C GLY A 19 -29.14 3.59 -39.85
N ASP A 20 -30.20 3.14 -39.20
CA ASP A 20 -30.29 1.91 -38.39
C ASP A 20 -30.39 0.65 -39.29
N PRO A 21 -29.56 -0.41 -39.08
CA PRO A 21 -29.82 -1.71 -39.65
C PRO A 21 -30.01 -2.78 -38.56
N ARG A 22 -31.12 -2.72 -37.82
CA ARG A 22 -31.71 -3.90 -37.17
C ARG A 22 -32.90 -4.42 -38.00
N ARG A 23 -32.67 -5.46 -38.81
CA ARG A 23 -33.67 -6.54 -39.07
C ARG A 23 -33.09 -7.67 -39.93
N GLY A 24 -33.06 -8.87 -39.33
CA GLY A 24 -33.39 -10.13 -40.01
C GLY A 24 -32.24 -11.07 -40.33
N ARG A 25 -32.14 -12.18 -39.58
CA ARG A 25 -32.57 -13.51 -40.04
C ARG A 25 -32.40 -14.56 -38.92
N HIS A 26 -33.52 -15.18 -38.58
CA HIS A 26 -33.61 -16.46 -37.87
C HIS A 26 -32.88 -17.56 -38.66
N ARG A 27 -32.19 -18.47 -37.95
CA ARG A 27 -32.17 -19.93 -38.23
C ARG A 27 -31.59 -20.73 -37.06
N ASP A 28 -32.02 -21.98 -37.02
CA ASP A 28 -32.21 -22.89 -35.89
C ASP A 28 -30.99 -23.48 -35.16
N LEU A 29 -31.24 -23.73 -33.88
CA LEU A 29 -30.93 -24.89 -33.02
C LEU A 29 -29.84 -25.90 -33.47
N GLY A 30 -28.80 -26.02 -32.64
CA GLY A 30 -27.84 -27.12 -32.63
C GLY A 30 -27.49 -27.54 -31.20
N GLN A 31 -27.69 -28.82 -30.90
CA GLN A 31 -27.79 -29.44 -29.57
C GLN A 31 -26.54 -29.36 -28.68
N ALA A 32 -26.80 -29.19 -27.39
CA ALA A 32 -25.85 -29.34 -26.30
C ALA A 32 -25.31 -30.78 -26.18
N ARG A 33 -23.99 -30.93 -26.06
CA ARG A 33 -23.34 -32.16 -25.56
C ARG A 33 -22.56 -31.86 -24.28
N ARG A 34 -23.08 -32.39 -23.17
CA ARG A 34 -22.43 -32.43 -21.86
C ARG A 34 -21.27 -33.42 -21.87
N GLY A 35 -20.03 -32.93 -21.90
CA GLY A 35 -18.83 -33.72 -21.66
C GLY A 35 -18.44 -33.67 -20.18
N ARG A 36 -18.64 -34.78 -19.45
CA ARG A 36 -18.25 -34.93 -18.04
C ARG A 36 -16.72 -35.06 -17.93
N CYS A 37 -16.07 -34.11 -17.26
CA CYS A 37 -14.67 -34.24 -16.87
C CYS A 37 -14.57 -35.11 -15.61
N ARG A 38 -13.93 -36.28 -15.71
CA ARG A 38 -13.69 -37.20 -14.58
C ARG A 38 -12.47 -36.74 -13.79
N LEU A 39 -12.68 -36.25 -12.58
CA LEU A 39 -11.64 -36.07 -11.56
C LEU A 39 -11.11 -37.45 -11.12
N ARG A 40 -9.82 -37.72 -11.38
CA ARG A 40 -9.12 -38.87 -10.79
C ARG A 40 -8.69 -38.51 -9.36
N ARG A 41 -9.23 -39.24 -8.39
CA ARG A 41 -8.75 -39.27 -7.00
C ARG A 41 -7.38 -39.96 -6.95
N ALA A 42 -6.36 -39.28 -6.43
CA ALA A 42 -5.12 -39.92 -6.01
C ALA A 42 -5.32 -40.51 -4.61
N GLN A 43 -5.31 -41.83 -4.50
CA GLN A 43 -5.26 -42.56 -3.23
C GLN A 43 -3.81 -42.68 -2.76
N GLY A 44 -3.58 -42.40 -1.48
CA GLY A 44 -2.28 -42.50 -0.84
C GLY A 44 -1.81 -43.94 -0.65
N ALA A 45 -0.49 -44.11 -0.67
CA ALA A 45 0.18 -45.34 -0.26
C ALA A 45 1.14 -45.04 0.90
N ARG A 46 0.79 -45.56 2.08
CA ARG A 46 1.67 -45.66 3.25
C ARG A 46 2.66 -46.81 3.04
N ARG A 47 3.96 -46.54 3.16
CA ARG A 47 5.05 -47.48 3.52
C ARG A 47 6.18 -46.62 4.10
N GLY A 48 6.88 -46.91 5.18
CA GLY A 48 6.95 -48.01 6.14
C GLY A 48 8.19 -47.68 6.99
N ARG A 49 8.05 -47.55 8.30
CA ARG A 49 9.16 -47.25 9.22
C ARG A 49 10.16 -48.42 9.22
N ARG A 50 11.46 -48.13 9.08
CA ARG A 50 12.53 -49.01 9.57
C ARG A 50 13.48 -48.22 10.44
N ARG A 51 13.58 -48.68 11.69
CA ARG A 51 14.60 -48.28 12.67
C ARG A 51 15.95 -48.87 12.25
N ARG A 52 17.03 -48.12 12.46
CA ARG A 52 18.37 -48.66 12.69
C ARG A 52 19.04 -47.87 13.81
N ASP A 53 19.37 -48.60 14.87
CA ASP A 53 20.28 -48.18 15.93
C ASP A 53 21.71 -48.04 15.40
N GLY A 54 22.48 -47.12 15.98
CA GLY A 54 23.90 -46.96 15.69
C GLY A 54 24.56 -45.97 16.65
N ARG A 55 25.47 -46.48 17.46
CA ARG A 55 26.09 -45.87 18.65
C ARG A 55 27.08 -44.74 18.32
N GLY A 56 27.13 -43.75 19.21
CA GLY A 56 28.37 -43.26 19.86
C GLY A 56 29.35 -42.40 19.04
N ALA A 57 29.44 -41.11 19.40
CA ALA A 57 30.71 -40.39 19.45
C ALA A 57 30.58 -39.13 20.32
N ARG A 58 31.19 -39.16 21.52
CA ARG A 58 31.48 -37.98 22.33
C ARG A 58 32.55 -37.15 21.60
N ARG A 59 32.32 -35.85 21.39
CA ARG A 59 33.39 -34.89 21.10
C ARG A 59 33.28 -33.63 21.96
N ARG A 60 34.47 -33.16 22.31
CA ARG A 60 34.84 -32.32 23.46
C ARG A 60 34.44 -30.85 23.25
N ARG A 61 34.11 -30.17 24.36
CA ARG A 61 33.95 -28.72 24.45
C ARG A 61 35.31 -28.04 24.16
N GLY A 62 35.41 -27.35 23.03
CA GLY A 62 36.51 -26.43 22.72
C GLY A 62 36.13 -25.03 23.18
N ARG A 63 36.93 -24.48 24.09
CA ARG A 63 36.81 -23.13 24.65
C ARG A 63 37.41 -22.15 23.62
N VAL A 64 36.60 -21.27 23.04
CA VAL A 64 37.09 -20.22 22.13
C VAL A 64 37.51 -19.01 22.97
N LEU A 65 38.77 -18.62 22.85
CA LEU A 65 39.36 -17.44 23.46
C LEU A 65 39.08 -16.22 22.55
N HIS A 66 38.53 -15.15 23.12
CA HIS A 66 38.42 -13.85 22.46
C HIS A 66 39.75 -13.08 22.54
N PRO A 67 40.25 -12.46 21.46
CA PRO A 67 41.33 -11.50 21.55
C PRO A 67 40.83 -10.15 22.08
N ARG A 68 41.59 -9.58 23.02
CA ARG A 68 41.43 -8.21 23.52
C ARG A 68 41.87 -7.24 22.42
N HIS A 69 41.04 -6.25 22.11
CA HIS A 69 41.43 -5.09 21.32
C HIS A 69 41.51 -3.85 22.21
N GLU A 70 42.71 -3.27 22.23
CA GLU A 70 43.06 -2.03 22.90
C GLU A 70 42.50 -0.79 22.18
N GLY A 71 42.51 0.32 22.91
CA GLY A 71 41.71 1.51 22.69
C GLY A 71 41.84 2.20 21.32
N ARG A 72 40.72 2.77 20.89
CA ARG A 72 40.69 3.92 19.97
C ARG A 72 39.81 5.03 20.53
N ARG A 73 40.35 6.24 20.36
CA ARG A 73 39.96 7.50 20.99
C ARG A 73 38.58 7.97 20.52
N ARG A 74 37.82 8.55 21.46
CA ARG A 74 36.57 9.28 21.18
C ARG A 74 36.87 10.49 20.28
N VAL A 75 36.14 10.59 19.17
CA VAL A 75 35.94 11.84 18.45
C VAL A 75 34.55 12.32 18.85
N GLN A 76 34.47 13.53 19.43
CA GLN A 76 33.21 14.20 19.75
C GLN A 76 32.71 14.87 18.46
N ASP A 77 31.48 14.55 18.05
CA ASP A 77 30.77 15.26 16.99
C ASP A 77 29.72 16.18 17.63
N PRO A 78 29.80 17.51 17.47
CA PRO A 78 28.82 18.43 18.02
C PRO A 78 27.77 18.80 16.96
N GLY A 79 26.56 18.27 17.07
CA GLY A 79 25.42 18.86 16.36
C GLY A 79 24.26 17.96 15.96
N HIS A 80 23.62 17.24 16.88
CA HIS A 80 22.26 16.76 16.67
C HIS A 80 21.32 17.37 17.71
N ARG A 81 20.46 18.29 17.24
CA ARG A 81 19.32 18.80 18.01
C ARG A 81 18.32 17.65 18.21
N HIS A 82 18.12 17.24 19.45
CA HIS A 82 17.04 16.32 19.82
C HIS A 82 15.69 17.02 19.66
N LEU A 83 14.83 16.46 18.81
CA LEU A 83 13.40 16.73 18.83
C LEU A 83 12.84 16.09 20.10
N HIS A 84 12.61 16.91 21.13
CA HIS A 84 11.83 16.49 22.29
C HIS A 84 10.35 16.49 21.90
N ALA A 85 9.81 15.31 21.61
CA ALA A 85 8.37 15.10 21.63
C ALA A 85 7.92 15.17 23.10
N GLY A 86 7.07 16.15 23.43
CA GLY A 86 6.47 16.28 24.75
C GLY A 86 5.56 15.09 25.02
N VAL A 87 5.86 14.33 26.07
CA VAL A 87 5.00 13.27 26.58
C VAL A 87 3.86 13.94 27.35
N HIS A 88 2.68 14.02 26.74
CA HIS A 88 1.45 14.34 27.45
C HIS A 88 0.93 13.07 28.14
N GLY A 89 0.67 13.17 29.45
CA GLY A 89 0.32 12.04 30.32
C GLY A 89 -1.04 11.40 30.01
N PRO A 90 -1.28 10.18 30.55
CA PRO A 90 -2.46 9.38 30.24
C PRO A 90 -3.60 9.79 31.18
N ASP A 91 -4.39 10.77 30.79
CA ASP A 91 -5.72 10.99 31.35
C ASP A 91 -6.52 11.88 30.40
N ARG A 92 -7.09 11.26 29.36
CA ARG A 92 -8.26 11.78 28.65
C ARG A 92 -8.87 10.68 27.79
N GLU A 93 -10.01 10.22 28.28
CA GLU A 93 -10.88 9.23 27.66
C GLU A 93 -11.33 9.71 26.29
N LEU A 94 -10.94 8.97 25.25
CA LEU A 94 -11.43 9.16 23.89
C LEU A 94 -12.84 8.59 23.81
N THR A 95 -13.83 9.43 23.57
CA THR A 95 -15.12 8.96 23.08
C THR A 95 -15.25 9.40 21.63
N PRO A 96 -15.40 8.44 20.69
CA PRO A 96 -16.54 8.61 19.80
C PRO A 96 -17.25 7.31 19.32
N VAL A 97 -18.51 7.55 18.96
CA VAL A 97 -19.49 6.79 18.16
C VAL A 97 -20.23 5.63 18.83
N THR A 98 -21.40 5.96 19.37
CA THR A 98 -22.43 5.05 19.89
C THR A 98 -23.08 4.19 18.80
N VAL A 99 -22.84 2.89 18.87
CA VAL A 99 -23.85 1.84 18.57
C VAL A 99 -23.70 0.75 19.62
N HIS A 100 -24.18 0.98 20.85
CA HIS A 100 -24.45 0.05 21.97
C HIS A 100 -23.54 -1.18 22.24
N ASP A 101 -22.36 -1.30 21.63
CA ASP A 101 -21.40 -2.38 21.78
C ASP A 101 -20.16 -1.78 22.47
N PRO A 102 -19.73 -2.28 23.64
CA PRO A 102 -18.56 -1.75 24.35
C PRO A 102 -17.23 -1.98 23.61
N ASP A 103 -17.25 -2.72 22.50
CA ASP A 103 -16.08 -2.95 21.63
C ASP A 103 -16.50 -3.08 20.16
N PRO A 104 -16.81 -1.97 19.47
CA PRO A 104 -17.25 -1.99 18.08
C PRO A 104 -16.15 -2.55 17.15
N THR A 105 -14.88 -2.46 17.55
CA THR A 105 -13.75 -3.03 16.82
C THR A 105 -13.61 -4.54 16.98
N GLY A 106 -14.32 -5.14 17.94
CA GLY A 106 -14.20 -6.55 18.30
C GLY A 106 -12.79 -6.94 18.76
N ALA A 107 -12.03 -6.05 19.41
CA ALA A 107 -10.75 -6.35 20.03
C ALA A 107 -10.80 -7.55 21.00
N ALA A 108 -11.90 -7.70 21.75
CA ALA A 108 -12.22 -8.84 22.62
C ALA A 108 -12.90 -10.01 21.87
N ALA A 109 -13.30 -9.79 20.60
CA ALA A 109 -13.92 -10.80 19.77
C ALA A 109 -12.86 -11.59 18.97
N SER A 110 -13.23 -12.82 18.58
CA SER A 110 -12.39 -13.63 17.71
C SER A 110 -12.06 -12.90 16.39
N PRO A 111 -10.91 -13.19 15.76
CA PRO A 111 -10.46 -12.54 14.50
C PRO A 111 -11.45 -12.57 13.34
N TYR A 112 -12.39 -13.51 13.36
CA TYR A 112 -13.44 -13.67 12.35
C TYR A 112 -14.74 -12.90 12.67
N ALA A 113 -14.74 -12.03 13.68
CA ALA A 113 -15.87 -11.22 14.12
C ALA A 113 -15.46 -9.76 14.42
N GLY A 114 -16.46 -8.88 14.53
CA GLY A 114 -16.29 -7.44 14.74
C GLY A 114 -16.24 -6.63 13.45
N LEU A 115 -16.11 -5.30 13.57
CA LEU A 115 -15.95 -4.43 12.41
C LEU A 115 -14.60 -4.67 11.70
N ILE A 116 -14.64 -4.61 10.37
CA ILE A 116 -13.46 -4.87 9.52
C ILE A 116 -12.74 -3.55 9.23
N THR A 117 -12.02 -3.04 10.22
CA THR A 117 -11.08 -1.92 10.08
C THR A 117 -9.64 -2.44 10.08
N PHE A 118 -8.71 -1.63 9.57
CA PHE A 118 -7.29 -1.96 9.55
C PHE A 118 -6.78 -2.23 10.97
N ALA A 119 -6.27 -3.43 11.20
CA ALA A 119 -5.76 -3.91 12.49
C ALA A 119 -6.68 -3.58 13.69
N ARG A 120 -8.01 -3.63 13.47
CA ARG A 120 -9.04 -3.26 14.47
C ARG A 120 -8.87 -1.84 15.03
N ARG A 121 -8.27 -0.92 14.28
CA ARG A 121 -8.15 0.49 14.69
C ARG A 121 -9.50 1.21 14.59
N PRO A 122 -9.73 2.25 15.40
CA PRO A 122 -10.98 3.02 15.35
C PRO A 122 -11.23 3.58 13.94
N ALA A 123 -12.46 3.41 13.44
CA ALA A 123 -12.90 4.06 12.21
C ALA A 123 -13.33 5.49 12.52
N THR A 124 -12.57 6.48 12.05
CA THR A 124 -12.91 7.89 12.23
C THR A 124 -12.27 8.75 11.15
N ARG A 125 -12.95 9.85 10.80
CA ARG A 125 -12.39 10.90 9.93
C ARG A 125 -11.84 12.09 10.71
N ASP A 126 -12.00 12.08 12.02
CA ASP A 126 -11.38 13.07 12.91
C ASP A 126 -9.88 12.75 13.07
N LEU A 127 -9.06 13.76 12.81
CA LEU A 127 -7.60 13.69 12.80
C LEU A 127 -6.95 14.46 13.96
N ALA A 128 -7.73 15.12 14.83
CA ALA A 128 -7.23 16.06 15.83
C ALA A 128 -6.13 15.51 16.75
N GLU A 129 -6.05 14.18 16.91
CA GLU A 129 -5.05 13.49 17.72
C GLU A 129 -4.55 12.21 17.01
N ALA A 130 -4.62 12.14 15.68
CA ALA A 130 -4.11 10.99 14.94
C ALA A 130 -2.63 11.18 14.61
N ASP A 131 -1.80 10.19 14.94
CA ASP A 131 -0.41 10.15 14.46
C ASP A 131 -0.34 9.57 13.05
N ILE A 132 -1.18 8.57 12.77
CA ILE A 132 -1.26 7.88 11.47
C ILE A 132 -2.72 7.70 11.07
N ALA A 133 -3.06 8.15 9.86
CA ALA A 133 -4.30 7.83 9.18
C ALA A 133 -4.08 6.72 8.15
N VAL A 134 -4.80 5.61 8.30
CA VAL A 134 -4.84 4.53 7.30
C VAL A 134 -5.91 4.85 6.27
N VAL A 135 -5.53 4.93 5.00
CA VAL A 135 -6.40 5.41 3.91
C VAL A 135 -6.41 4.39 2.78
N GLY A 136 -7.59 3.87 2.42
CA GLY A 136 -7.71 3.01 1.24
C GLY A 136 -7.88 3.80 -0.07
N ILE A 137 -7.25 3.33 -1.13
CA ILE A 137 -7.36 3.91 -2.48
C ILE A 137 -7.79 2.81 -3.46
N PRO A 138 -9.09 2.49 -3.55
CA PRO A 138 -9.59 1.35 -4.33
C PRO A 138 -9.60 1.62 -5.84
N PHE A 139 -8.43 1.59 -6.49
CA PHE A 139 -8.26 1.88 -7.91
C PHE A 139 -7.44 0.81 -8.63
N ASP A 140 -7.82 0.39 -9.83
CA ASP A 140 -6.99 -0.48 -10.68
C ASP A 140 -7.07 -0.12 -12.18
N GLY A 141 -7.41 1.13 -12.48
CA GLY A 141 -7.55 1.63 -13.84
C GLY A 141 -6.23 1.85 -14.58
N GLY A 142 -5.10 1.85 -13.86
CA GLY A 142 -3.76 1.92 -14.42
C GLY A 142 -3.13 0.53 -14.61
N THR A 143 -3.90 -0.55 -14.54
CA THR A 143 -3.36 -1.92 -14.64
C THR A 143 -3.20 -2.37 -16.09
N THR A 144 -2.03 -2.90 -16.45
CA THR A 144 -1.75 -3.41 -17.82
C THR A 144 -2.16 -4.86 -18.09
N HIS A 145 -2.52 -5.63 -17.06
CA HIS A 145 -2.84 -7.05 -17.21
C HIS A 145 -4.11 -7.46 -16.44
N ARG A 146 -4.00 -8.10 -15.27
CA ARG A 146 -5.17 -8.59 -14.53
C ARG A 146 -5.71 -7.51 -13.58
N PRO A 147 -6.95 -7.01 -13.76
CA PRO A 147 -7.57 -6.13 -12.79
C PRO A 147 -7.96 -6.91 -11.52
N GLY A 148 -8.32 -6.17 -10.46
CA GLY A 148 -8.76 -6.71 -9.18
C GLY A 148 -8.19 -5.96 -7.97
N ALA A 149 -7.14 -5.17 -8.16
CA ALA A 149 -6.49 -4.44 -7.08
C ALA A 149 -7.42 -3.38 -6.43
N ARG A 150 -8.49 -2.94 -7.10
CA ARG A 150 -9.52 -2.07 -6.50
C ARG A 150 -10.18 -2.67 -5.25
N PHE A 151 -10.15 -3.99 -5.06
CA PHE A 151 -10.65 -4.67 -3.86
C PHE A 151 -9.58 -4.88 -2.78
N GLY A 152 -8.33 -4.49 -3.06
CA GLY A 152 -7.17 -4.61 -2.19
C GLY A 152 -7.34 -3.99 -0.80
N PRO A 153 -7.82 -2.74 -0.66
CA PRO A 153 -7.94 -2.11 0.65
C PRO A 153 -8.85 -2.91 1.60
N ARG A 154 -9.96 -3.44 1.08
CA ARG A 154 -10.87 -4.30 1.86
C ARG A 154 -10.20 -5.62 2.25
N ALA A 155 -9.53 -6.28 1.31
CA ALA A 155 -8.85 -7.54 1.58
C ALA A 155 -7.74 -7.38 2.65
N ILE A 156 -6.98 -6.28 2.59
CA ILE A 156 -5.94 -5.99 3.59
C ILE A 156 -6.56 -5.80 4.98
N ARG A 157 -7.63 -5.00 5.11
CA ARG A 157 -8.33 -4.83 6.40
C ARG A 157 -8.78 -6.17 6.98
N GLU A 158 -9.42 -7.01 6.18
CA GLU A 158 -9.87 -8.34 6.60
C GLU A 158 -8.73 -9.23 7.08
N GLN A 159 -7.61 -9.28 6.33
CA GLN A 159 -6.45 -10.10 6.72
C GLN A 159 -5.66 -9.52 7.91
N SER A 160 -5.83 -8.23 8.20
CA SER A 160 -5.15 -7.56 9.33
C SER A 160 -5.81 -7.80 10.69
N LEU A 161 -7.01 -8.40 10.75
CA LEU A 161 -7.75 -8.59 12.01
C LEU A 161 -7.01 -9.47 13.02
N PHE A 162 -6.26 -10.46 12.52
CA PHE A 162 -5.44 -11.33 13.37
C PHE A 162 -4.27 -10.55 14.00
N VAL A 163 -3.64 -9.66 13.22
CA VAL A 163 -2.58 -8.78 13.71
C VAL A 163 -3.14 -7.86 14.80
N GLY A 164 -4.29 -7.23 14.57
CA GLY A 164 -4.94 -6.35 15.55
C GLY A 164 -5.36 -7.01 16.87
N GLN A 165 -5.35 -8.35 16.97
CA GLN A 165 -5.74 -9.08 18.19
C GLN A 165 -4.65 -9.11 19.28
N TYR A 166 -3.42 -8.68 18.98
CA TYR A 166 -2.30 -8.72 19.92
C TYR A 166 -2.09 -7.36 20.60
N PRO A 167 -2.78 -7.04 21.72
CA PRO A 167 -2.69 -5.73 22.36
C PRO A 167 -1.32 -5.45 22.97
N TRP A 168 -0.50 -6.48 23.24
CA TRP A 168 0.87 -6.37 23.75
C TRP A 168 1.92 -6.12 22.65
N GLY A 169 1.50 -5.86 21.41
CA GLY A 169 2.39 -5.55 20.28
C GLY A 169 2.79 -6.77 19.45
N HIS A 170 3.60 -6.53 18.41
CA HIS A 170 3.94 -7.55 17.40
C HIS A 170 5.38 -8.00 17.47
N TRP A 171 5.60 -9.29 17.23
CA TRP A 171 6.93 -9.85 17.05
C TRP A 171 7.63 -9.24 15.81
N PRO A 172 8.95 -8.98 15.85
CA PRO A 172 9.86 -9.13 17.00
C PRO A 172 9.85 -7.94 17.96
N TRP A 173 9.09 -6.90 17.68
CA TRP A 173 9.09 -5.63 18.41
C TRP A 173 8.54 -5.72 19.83
N CYS A 174 7.57 -6.59 20.13
CA CYS A 174 7.07 -6.75 21.49
C CYS A 174 7.96 -7.60 22.40
N GLU A 175 8.92 -8.34 21.84
CA GLU A 175 9.82 -9.23 22.57
C GLU A 175 11.30 -8.89 22.35
N ALA A 176 11.58 -7.72 21.76
CA ALA A 176 12.94 -7.27 21.53
C ALA A 176 13.66 -7.10 22.88
N THR A 177 14.80 -7.79 23.03
CA THR A 177 15.62 -7.72 24.25
C THR A 177 16.31 -6.37 24.44
N ASP A 178 16.44 -5.60 23.36
CA ASP A 178 16.82 -4.19 23.41
C ASP A 178 15.58 -3.35 23.70
N ALA A 179 15.53 -2.72 24.87
CA ALA A 179 14.43 -1.85 25.28
C ALA A 179 14.18 -0.66 24.33
N ARG A 180 15.15 -0.29 23.48
CA ARG A 180 14.96 0.72 22.42
C ARG A 180 14.29 0.17 21.16
N ALA A 181 14.33 -1.15 20.96
CA ALA A 181 13.66 -1.85 19.88
C ALA A 181 12.31 -2.43 20.32
N ALA A 182 12.07 -2.49 21.63
CA ALA A 182 10.82 -2.92 22.22
C ALA A 182 9.74 -1.84 22.03
N VAL A 183 8.87 -1.99 21.03
CA VAL A 183 7.84 -1.00 20.69
C VAL A 183 6.50 -1.68 20.51
N ASN A 184 5.51 -1.23 21.29
CA ASN A 184 4.11 -1.53 21.06
C ASN A 184 3.43 -0.32 20.39
N LEU A 185 3.28 -0.39 19.06
CA LEU A 185 2.67 0.70 18.27
C LEU A 185 1.25 1.05 18.73
N TRP A 186 0.55 0.12 19.39
CA TRP A 186 -0.81 0.37 19.88
C TRP A 186 -0.88 1.30 21.08
N GLU A 187 0.20 1.37 21.87
CA GLU A 187 0.30 2.23 23.04
C GLU A 187 0.99 3.55 22.72
N THR A 188 1.95 3.53 21.79
CA THR A 188 2.80 4.69 21.48
C THR A 188 2.32 5.51 20.30
N THR A 189 1.33 5.03 19.54
CA THR A 189 0.94 5.64 18.27
C THR A 189 -0.56 5.55 18.05
N ARG A 190 -1.18 6.71 17.82
CA ARG A 190 -2.61 6.85 17.59
C ARG A 190 -2.92 6.64 16.12
N ILE A 191 -3.26 5.41 15.79
CA ILE A 191 -3.57 4.97 14.43
C ILE A 191 -5.08 4.90 14.27
N VAL A 192 -5.61 5.58 13.25
CA VAL A 192 -7.04 5.55 12.88
C VAL A 192 -7.23 4.92 11.50
N ASP A 193 -8.31 4.16 11.31
CA ASP A 193 -8.76 3.80 9.96
C ASP A 193 -9.65 4.93 9.44
N TRP A 194 -9.11 5.72 8.53
CA TRP A 194 -9.80 6.89 7.97
C TRP A 194 -10.88 6.49 6.95
N GLY A 195 -10.89 5.21 6.56
CA GLY A 195 -11.71 4.69 5.48
C GLY A 195 -11.03 4.87 4.12
N ASP A 196 -11.83 5.09 3.09
CA ASP A 196 -11.32 5.16 1.71
C ASP A 196 -11.44 6.58 1.14
N VAL A 197 -10.52 6.93 0.24
CA VAL A 197 -10.67 8.11 -0.63
C VAL A 197 -11.99 7.97 -1.39
N PRO A 198 -12.84 9.01 -1.43
CA PRO A 198 -14.16 8.95 -2.05
C PRO A 198 -14.06 8.99 -3.59
N LEU A 199 -13.43 7.95 -4.17
CA LEU A 199 -13.38 7.77 -5.61
C LEU A 199 -14.80 7.54 -6.13
N THR A 200 -15.34 8.54 -6.83
CA THR A 200 -16.74 8.49 -7.30
C THR A 200 -16.98 7.26 -8.20
N VAL A 201 -18.02 6.49 -7.84
CA VAL A 201 -18.37 5.21 -8.51
C VAL A 201 -18.75 5.38 -9.97
N PHE A 202 -19.07 6.60 -10.39
CA PHE A 202 -19.47 6.91 -11.76
C PHE A 202 -18.27 7.02 -12.70
N TRP A 203 -17.07 7.35 -12.20
CA TRP A 203 -15.88 7.65 -13.02
C TRP A 203 -14.67 6.70 -12.83
N PRO A 204 -14.83 5.37 -12.67
CA PRO A 204 -13.73 4.45 -12.33
C PRO A 204 -12.71 4.23 -13.48
N GLY A 205 -12.86 4.92 -14.62
CA GLY A 205 -11.98 4.84 -15.78
C GLY A 205 -11.23 6.14 -16.11
N TYR A 206 -11.22 7.13 -15.20
CA TYR A 206 -10.54 8.41 -15.42
C TYR A 206 -9.39 8.59 -14.42
N PRO A 207 -8.16 8.14 -14.76
CA PRO A 207 -6.99 8.23 -13.88
C PRO A 207 -6.71 9.65 -13.38
N GLU A 208 -6.98 10.68 -14.18
CA GLU A 208 -6.75 12.08 -13.83
C GLU A 208 -7.62 12.52 -12.66
N ARG A 209 -8.87 12.05 -12.61
CA ARG A 209 -9.76 12.32 -11.48
C ARG A 209 -9.33 11.59 -10.22
N MET A 210 -8.86 10.35 -10.36
CA MET A 210 -8.27 9.61 -9.24
C MET A 210 -7.05 10.39 -8.69
N VAL A 211 -6.17 10.86 -9.57
CA VAL A 211 -5.00 11.67 -9.19
C VAL A 211 -5.44 12.91 -8.40
N ALA A 212 -6.43 13.66 -8.90
CA ALA A 212 -6.92 14.86 -8.23
C ALA A 212 -7.52 14.57 -6.84
N GLU A 213 -8.38 13.55 -6.71
CA GLU A 213 -9.03 13.23 -5.43
C GLU A 213 -8.05 12.69 -4.39
N VAL A 214 -7.12 11.83 -4.79
CA VAL A 214 -6.09 11.32 -3.89
C VAL A 214 -5.18 12.45 -3.43
N ARG A 215 -4.68 13.28 -4.36
CA ARG A 215 -3.81 14.41 -4.02
C ARG A 215 -4.49 15.38 -3.05
N ARG A 216 -5.75 15.75 -3.31
CA ARG A 216 -6.55 16.61 -2.42
C ARG A 216 -6.71 15.99 -1.03
N THR A 217 -7.17 14.75 -0.97
CA THR A 217 -7.46 14.05 0.31
C THR A 217 -6.19 13.88 1.14
N VAL A 218 -5.08 13.48 0.52
CA VAL A 218 -3.80 13.27 1.20
C VAL A 218 -3.24 14.61 1.68
N ALA A 219 -3.33 15.68 0.89
CA ALA A 219 -2.92 17.01 1.32
C ALA A 219 -3.72 17.51 2.54
N GLU A 220 -5.04 17.26 2.58
CA GLU A 220 -5.90 17.59 3.74
C GLU A 220 -5.45 16.83 5.00
N ILE A 221 -5.14 15.53 4.89
CA ILE A 221 -4.65 14.75 6.02
C ILE A 221 -3.28 15.26 6.48
N LEU A 222 -2.34 15.43 5.55
CA LEU A 222 -0.99 15.90 5.87
C LEU A 222 -1.01 17.31 6.50
N ALA A 223 -1.94 18.18 6.13
CA ALA A 223 -2.08 19.52 6.73
C ALA A 223 -2.36 19.49 8.25
N THR A 224 -2.79 18.34 8.80
CA THR A 224 -3.03 18.13 10.24
C THR A 224 -1.82 17.57 11.00
N ASP A 225 -0.64 17.53 10.38
CA ASP A 225 0.55 16.84 10.92
C ASP A 225 0.43 15.30 11.03
N THR A 226 -0.69 14.72 10.59
CA THR A 226 -0.91 13.27 10.56
C THR A 226 -0.13 12.59 9.43
N MET A 227 0.54 11.46 9.72
CA MET A 227 1.17 10.62 8.69
C MET A 227 0.13 9.77 7.94
N VAL A 228 0.37 9.47 6.66
CA VAL A 228 -0.53 8.65 5.84
C VAL A 228 0.05 7.25 5.62
N LEU A 229 -0.74 6.22 5.96
CA LEU A 229 -0.51 4.85 5.52
C LEU A 229 -1.57 4.48 4.47
N ALA A 230 -1.18 4.47 3.20
CA ALA A 230 -2.11 4.17 2.11
C ALA A 230 -2.22 2.67 1.84
N LEU A 231 -3.44 2.16 1.76
CA LEU A 231 -3.75 0.81 1.28
C LEU A 231 -4.15 0.93 -0.19
N GLY A 232 -3.29 0.44 -1.08
CA GLY A 232 -3.47 0.63 -2.50
C GLY A 232 -4.59 -0.21 -3.10
N GLY A 233 -4.96 0.23 -4.29
CA GLY A 233 -5.16 -0.66 -5.41
C GLY A 233 -3.87 -0.75 -6.23
N ASP A 234 -3.93 -0.64 -7.56
CA ASP A 234 -2.73 -0.76 -8.40
C ASP A 234 -1.68 0.32 -8.09
N HIS A 235 -0.46 0.13 -8.61
CA HIS A 235 0.68 0.92 -8.18
C HIS A 235 0.62 2.40 -8.61
N MET A 236 -0.26 2.74 -9.56
CA MET A 236 -0.45 4.11 -10.03
C MET A 236 -0.91 5.06 -8.90
N VAL A 237 -1.60 4.55 -7.88
CA VAL A 237 -2.01 5.38 -6.72
C VAL A 237 -0.84 6.04 -5.99
N SER A 238 0.39 5.54 -6.17
CA SER A 238 1.61 6.10 -5.59
C SER A 238 1.95 7.48 -6.13
N TYR A 239 1.64 7.78 -7.39
CA TYR A 239 1.98 9.07 -7.98
C TYR A 239 1.27 10.26 -7.32
N PRO A 240 -0.06 10.28 -7.14
CA PRO A 240 -0.71 11.35 -6.40
C PRO A 240 -0.35 11.38 -4.91
N LEU A 241 -0.03 10.23 -4.30
CA LEU A 241 0.50 10.15 -2.93
C LEU A 241 1.84 10.89 -2.81
N LEU A 242 2.77 10.61 -3.74
CA LEU A 242 4.07 11.26 -3.80
C LEU A 242 3.93 12.76 -4.07
N ALA A 243 3.05 13.16 -5.00
CA ALA A 243 2.81 14.57 -5.32
C ALA A 243 2.37 15.37 -4.08
N ALA A 244 1.33 14.91 -3.38
CA ALA A 244 0.83 15.58 -2.17
C ALA A 244 1.86 15.60 -1.03
N THR A 245 2.63 14.52 -0.88
CA THR A 245 3.68 14.44 0.15
C THR A 245 4.86 15.35 -0.17
N ALA A 246 5.26 15.43 -1.45
CA ALA A 246 6.36 16.26 -1.90
C ALA A 246 6.04 17.77 -1.83
N GLU A 247 4.78 18.16 -2.03
CA GLU A 247 4.35 19.56 -1.79
C GLU A 247 4.63 20.04 -0.37
N ARG A 248 4.50 19.14 0.60
CA ARG A 248 4.71 19.46 2.01
C ARG A 248 6.17 19.37 2.43
N HIS A 249 6.90 18.37 1.92
CA HIS A 249 8.22 18.00 2.42
C HIS A 249 9.37 18.26 1.43
N GLY A 250 9.07 18.72 0.22
CA GLY A 250 10.02 18.78 -0.89
C GLY A 250 10.23 17.43 -1.58
N PRO A 251 11.17 17.33 -2.55
CA PRO A 251 11.45 16.07 -3.25
C PRO A 251 11.76 14.93 -2.27
N LEU A 252 11.30 13.71 -2.56
CA LEU A 252 11.35 12.59 -1.63
C LEU A 252 12.43 11.57 -2.01
N SER A 253 12.98 10.88 -1.00
CA SER A 253 13.67 9.60 -1.21
C SER A 253 12.66 8.47 -1.30
N LEU A 254 12.82 7.57 -2.26
CA LEU A 254 11.96 6.41 -2.42
C LEU A 254 12.71 5.13 -2.05
N VAL A 255 12.11 4.33 -1.15
CA VAL A 255 12.51 2.93 -0.92
C VAL A 255 11.42 2.05 -1.52
N HIS A 256 11.70 1.46 -2.67
CA HIS A 256 10.71 0.78 -3.51
C HIS A 256 10.98 -0.73 -3.56
N PHE A 257 10.01 -1.53 -3.11
CA PHE A 257 10.06 -2.99 -3.18
C PHE A 257 9.13 -3.50 -4.27
N ASP A 258 9.67 -3.98 -5.38
CA ASP A 258 8.85 -4.54 -6.47
C ASP A 258 9.70 -5.45 -7.37
N ALA A 259 9.02 -6.31 -8.13
CA ALA A 259 9.60 -7.03 -9.25
C ALA A 259 9.89 -6.12 -10.46
N HIS A 260 9.23 -4.97 -10.52
CA HIS A 260 9.22 -4.04 -11.64
C HIS A 260 9.86 -2.71 -11.27
N CYS A 261 10.40 -2.03 -12.28
CA CYS A 261 11.01 -0.73 -12.06
C CYS A 261 9.98 0.40 -11.99
N ASP A 262 8.83 0.23 -12.65
CA ASP A 262 7.76 1.21 -12.85
C ASP A 262 8.22 2.60 -13.32
N THR A 263 9.27 2.59 -14.14
CA THR A 263 9.95 3.77 -14.71
C THR A 263 10.09 3.68 -16.24
N TRP A 264 9.29 2.86 -16.91
CA TRP A 264 9.34 2.75 -18.37
C TRP A 264 8.92 4.05 -19.05
N ASP A 265 9.56 4.37 -20.16
CA ASP A 265 9.13 5.47 -21.03
C ASP A 265 8.01 5.02 -21.96
N MET A 266 6.78 5.42 -21.66
CA MET A 266 5.62 5.25 -22.53
C MET A 266 4.92 6.60 -22.75
N GLY A 267 5.66 7.70 -22.73
CA GLY A 267 5.11 9.05 -22.81
C GLY A 267 4.47 9.51 -21.50
N ASP A 268 3.38 10.28 -21.62
CA ASP A 268 2.69 10.91 -20.48
C ASP A 268 1.51 10.07 -19.93
N ASP A 269 1.39 8.81 -20.38
CA ASP A 269 0.29 7.93 -20.00
C ASP A 269 0.33 7.59 -18.50
N LEU A 270 -0.81 7.78 -17.84
CA LEU A 270 -1.01 7.44 -16.43
C LEU A 270 -1.25 5.94 -16.26
N ASN A 271 -0.19 5.20 -15.92
CA ASN A 271 -0.18 3.74 -15.85
C ASN A 271 0.70 3.27 -14.67
N HIS A 272 0.39 2.09 -14.10
CA HIS A 272 1.10 1.52 -12.95
C HIS A 272 2.55 1.09 -13.23
N GLY A 273 3.05 1.27 -14.46
CA GLY A 273 4.44 1.00 -14.86
C GLY A 273 5.22 2.25 -15.27
N THR A 274 4.62 3.43 -15.28
CA THR A 274 5.27 4.69 -15.72
C THR A 274 5.36 5.73 -14.61
N MET A 275 4.57 5.54 -13.56
CA MET A 275 4.26 6.59 -12.60
C MET A 275 5.48 7.06 -11.79
N PHE A 276 6.52 6.25 -11.58
CA PHE A 276 7.75 6.71 -10.94
C PHE A 276 8.66 7.49 -11.89
N ARG A 277 8.64 7.20 -13.19
CA ARG A 277 9.30 8.07 -14.20
C ARG A 277 8.66 9.45 -14.19
N LEU A 278 7.32 9.50 -14.18
CA LEU A 278 6.58 10.76 -14.06
C LEU A 278 6.90 11.47 -12.73
N ALA A 279 6.94 10.76 -11.61
CA ALA A 279 7.28 11.33 -10.32
C ALA A 279 8.71 11.93 -10.25
N VAL A 280 9.68 11.31 -10.94
CA VAL A 280 11.03 11.87 -11.07
C VAL A 280 11.03 13.10 -11.96
N ARG A 281 10.38 13.04 -13.13
CA ARG A 281 10.25 14.17 -14.06
C ARG A 281 9.64 15.39 -13.38
N ASP A 282 8.57 15.17 -12.60
CA ASP A 282 7.81 16.24 -11.94
C ASP A 282 8.44 16.68 -10.61
N GLY A 283 9.61 16.14 -10.26
CA GLY A 283 10.41 16.56 -9.11
C GLY A 283 9.88 16.08 -7.75
N PHE A 284 8.94 15.12 -7.73
CA PHE A 284 8.42 14.55 -6.49
C PHE A 284 9.39 13.56 -5.86
N VAL A 285 10.22 12.88 -6.67
CA VAL A 285 11.19 11.88 -6.22
C VAL A 285 12.59 12.26 -6.70
N ASP A 286 13.56 12.17 -5.80
CA ASP A 286 14.98 12.33 -6.10
C ASP A 286 15.63 10.95 -6.30
N PRO A 287 15.99 10.57 -7.53
CA PRO A 287 16.56 9.25 -7.81
C PRO A 287 17.94 9.05 -7.19
N SER A 288 18.72 10.12 -6.94
CA SER A 288 20.09 10.01 -6.42
C SER A 288 20.18 9.47 -4.98
N ARG A 289 19.05 9.52 -4.27
CA ARG A 289 18.87 9.06 -2.89
C ARG A 289 17.70 8.10 -2.74
N SER A 290 17.36 7.41 -3.82
CA SER A 290 16.30 6.40 -3.88
C SER A 290 16.89 5.02 -4.20
N ILE A 291 16.16 3.96 -3.84
CA ILE A 291 16.58 2.57 -4.06
C ILE A 291 15.40 1.69 -4.46
N GLN A 292 15.64 0.77 -5.39
CA GLN A 292 14.70 -0.27 -5.80
C GLN A 292 15.23 -1.64 -5.40
N VAL A 293 14.38 -2.47 -4.81
CA VAL A 293 14.74 -3.76 -4.21
C VAL A 293 13.83 -4.86 -4.73
N GLY A 294 14.42 -5.95 -5.23
CA GLY A 294 13.69 -7.13 -5.70
C GLY A 294 13.38 -7.14 -7.21
N MET A 295 13.85 -6.13 -7.95
CA MET A 295 13.65 -6.02 -9.40
C MET A 295 14.14 -7.27 -10.12
N ARG A 296 13.32 -7.72 -11.07
CA ARG A 296 13.58 -8.91 -11.90
C ARG A 296 12.89 -8.83 -13.26
N THR A 297 12.64 -7.62 -13.73
CA THR A 297 12.18 -7.31 -15.08
C THR A 297 13.12 -6.27 -15.71
N PRO A 298 13.40 -6.37 -17.02
CA PRO A 298 14.31 -5.45 -17.68
C PRO A 298 13.66 -4.09 -17.92
N ASN A 299 14.41 -3.02 -17.68
CA ASN A 299 14.16 -1.70 -18.26
C ASN A 299 15.35 -1.38 -19.18
N PRO A 300 15.16 -1.22 -20.50
CA PRO A 300 16.25 -0.88 -21.41
C PRO A 300 16.86 0.48 -21.10
N ASP A 301 16.08 1.37 -20.46
CA ASP A 301 16.47 2.73 -20.18
C ASP A 301 16.59 2.94 -18.66
N GLY A 302 17.69 3.56 -18.21
CA GLY A 302 18.03 3.67 -16.79
C GLY A 302 17.09 4.57 -15.99
N LEU A 303 16.26 5.36 -16.68
CA LEU A 303 15.09 6.12 -16.21
C LEU A 303 14.33 6.71 -17.43
N GLY A 304 14.46 6.09 -18.61
CA GLY A 304 14.68 6.83 -19.87
C GLY A 304 16.15 7.19 -20.03
#